data_AF-I1L6K8-F1
#
_entry.id   AF-I1L6K8-F1
#
_cell.length_a   1.000
_cell.length_b   1.000
_cell.length_c   1.000
_cell.angle_alpha   90.00
_cell.angle_beta   90.00
_cell.angle_gamma   90.00
#
_symmetry.space_group_name_H-M   'P 1'
#
loop_
_entity.id
_entity.type
_entity.pdbx_description
1 polymer ?
#
loop_
_entity_poly.entity_id
_entity_poly.type
_entity_poly.pdbx_seq_one_letter_code
_entity_poly.pdbx_strand_id
1 'polypeptide(L)'
;MGLSMKVIASILLLLLGFTAITVSGDANNYYIKSTTKACCDKCYCSKSIPPKCYCADVGITCHSACKVCLCIHPQCRCVDTTDFCYEPCNH
;
A
#
# COMPACT_ATOMS: atom_id res chain seq x y z
N MET A 1 13.32 49.29 -23.47
CA MET A 1 13.99 47.97 -23.36
C MET A 1 13.90 47.30 -21.98
N GLY A 2 13.34 47.93 -20.94
CA GLY A 2 13.32 47.36 -19.57
C GLY A 2 12.20 46.34 -19.26
N LEU A 3 11.04 46.44 -19.93
CA LEU A 3 9.89 45.58 -19.62
C LEU A 3 10.09 44.13 -20.09
N SER A 4 10.63 43.93 -21.30
CA SER A 4 10.95 42.57 -21.80
C SER A 4 11.97 41.84 -20.93
N MET A 5 12.97 42.54 -20.39
CA MET A 5 14.02 41.91 -19.59
C MET A 5 13.50 41.41 -18.24
N LYS A 6 12.60 42.16 -17.60
CA LYS A 6 11.95 41.75 -16.34
C LYS A 6 11.03 40.54 -16.55
N VAL A 7 10.27 40.52 -17.66
CA VAL A 7 9.38 39.40 -17.98
C VAL A 7 10.18 38.11 -18.26
N ILE A 8 11.27 38.19 -19.02
CA ILE A 8 12.12 37.03 -19.31
C ILE A 8 12.76 36.48 -18.02
N ALA A 9 13.25 37.35 -17.13
CA ALA A 9 13.81 36.93 -15.85
C ALA A 9 12.75 36.22 -14.97
N SER A 10 11.52 36.74 -14.91
CA SER A 10 10.43 36.10 -14.18
C SER A 10 10.06 34.71 -14.72
N ILE A 11 10.05 34.53 -16.05
CA ILE A 11 9.77 33.23 -16.68
C ILE A 11 10.89 32.22 -16.36
N LEU A 12 12.15 32.64 -16.41
CA LEU A 12 13.29 31.79 -16.05
C LEU A 12 13.26 31.34 -14.59
N LEU A 13 12.90 32.25 -13.66
CA LEU A 13 12.73 31.93 -12.24
C LEU A 13 11.61 30.90 -12.00
N LEU A 14 10.51 30.99 -12.73
CA LEU A 14 9.43 30.00 -12.66
C LEU A 14 9.90 28.61 -13.11
N LEU A 15 10.61 28.52 -14.24
CA LEU A 15 11.08 27.22 -14.78
C LEU A 15 12.06 26.50 -13.84
N LEU A 16 12.94 27.24 -13.15
CA LEU A 16 13.87 26.66 -12.18
C LEU A 16 13.17 26.13 -10.91
N GLY A 17 11.97 26.62 -10.59
CA GLY A 17 11.19 26.17 -9.43
C GLY A 17 10.41 24.87 -9.62
N PHE A 18 10.21 24.40 -10.86
CA PHE A 18 9.35 23.24 -11.14
C PHE A 18 10.05 21.87 -10.98
N THR A 19 11.38 21.80 -10.86
CA THR A 19 12.11 20.51 -10.90
C THR A 19 12.15 19.74 -9.58
N ALA A 20 11.45 20.17 -8.52
CA ALA A 20 11.39 19.46 -7.23
C ALA A 20 10.03 18.80 -6.95
N ILE A 21 9.29 18.36 -7.97
CA ILE A 21 8.12 17.49 -7.75
C ILE A 21 8.63 16.05 -7.62
N THR A 22 9.00 15.66 -6.41
CA THR A 22 9.20 14.24 -6.08
C THR A 22 7.84 13.57 -6.04
N VAL A 23 7.47 12.85 -7.10
CA VAL A 23 6.36 11.89 -7.08
C VAL A 23 6.78 10.66 -6.28
N SER A 24 6.79 10.77 -4.96
CA SER A 24 6.74 9.60 -4.07
C SER A 24 5.29 9.19 -3.92
N GLY A 25 4.70 8.70 -5.00
CA GLY A 25 3.32 8.21 -5.04
C GLY A 25 3.32 6.76 -5.49
N ASP A 26 3.49 5.83 -4.54
CA ASP A 26 3.10 4.44 -4.78
C ASP A 26 1.57 4.42 -4.78
N ALA A 27 0.98 4.55 -5.97
CA ALA A 27 -0.46 4.69 -6.18
C ALA A 27 -1.30 3.46 -5.76
N ASN A 28 -0.68 2.45 -5.14
CA ASN A 28 -1.32 1.19 -4.80
C ASN A 28 -1.74 1.06 -3.32
N ASN A 29 -1.63 2.10 -2.49
CA ASN A 29 -1.88 2.00 -1.05
C ASN A 29 -2.98 2.94 -0.52
N TYR A 30 -3.98 3.35 -1.32
CA TYR A 30 -5.05 4.23 -0.80
C TYR A 30 -6.19 3.51 -0.08
N TYR A 31 -6.11 2.19 0.07
CA TYR A 31 -7.05 1.45 0.89
C TYR A 31 -6.20 0.50 1.71
N ILE A 32 -5.71 0.97 2.85
CA ILE A 32 -5.44 0.11 3.99
C ILE A 32 -6.65 0.31 4.89
N LYS A 33 -7.47 -0.73 5.04
CA LYS A 33 -8.38 -0.82 6.18
C LYS A 33 -7.48 -0.82 7.42
N SER A 34 -7.25 0.34 8.01
CA SER A 34 -6.44 0.52 9.22
C SER A 34 -7.23 -0.01 10.41
N THR A 35 -7.36 -1.33 10.52
CA THR A 35 -7.49 -1.95 11.82
C THR A 35 -6.10 -1.89 12.44
N THR A 36 -5.98 -1.30 13.63
CA THR A 36 -4.70 -1.17 14.35
C THR A 36 -4.02 -2.52 14.57
N LYS A 37 -4.79 -3.61 14.54
CA LYS A 37 -4.33 -4.99 14.61
C LYS A 37 -4.58 -5.71 13.29
N ALA A 38 -3.58 -6.47 12.83
CA ALA A 38 -3.77 -7.42 11.75
C ALA A 38 -4.67 -8.58 12.22
N CYS A 39 -5.66 -8.92 11.41
CA CYS A 39 -6.65 -9.95 11.68
C CYS A 39 -6.84 -10.85 10.46
N CYS A 40 -7.36 -12.05 10.68
CA CYS A 40 -7.72 -13.01 9.64
C CYS A 40 -8.90 -13.89 10.09
N ASP A 41 -10.03 -13.82 9.39
CA ASP A 41 -11.23 -14.63 9.69
C ASP A 41 -11.10 -16.07 9.17
N LYS A 42 -10.43 -16.27 8.02
CA LYS A 42 -10.22 -17.59 7.42
C LYS A 42 -8.73 -17.91 7.31
N CYS A 43 -8.23 -18.72 8.23
CA CYS A 43 -6.83 -19.17 8.20
C CYS A 43 -6.73 -20.69 7.99
N TYR A 44 -5.83 -21.11 7.10
CA TYR A 44 -5.57 -22.53 6.81
C TYR A 44 -4.10 -22.85 7.00
N CYS A 45 -3.80 -23.97 7.66
CA CYS A 45 -2.44 -24.42 7.95
C CYS A 45 -2.18 -25.85 7.43
N SER A 46 -0.96 -26.11 6.98
CA SER A 46 -0.46 -27.47 6.78
C SER A 46 -0.33 -28.22 8.11
N LYS A 47 -0.30 -29.56 8.06
CA LYS A 47 -0.08 -30.43 9.23
C LYS A 47 1.41 -30.72 9.51
N SER A 48 2.32 -29.85 9.05
CA SER A 48 3.77 -29.99 9.27
C SER A 48 4.21 -29.34 10.59
N ILE A 49 5.46 -29.58 11.00
CA ILE A 49 6.08 -28.91 12.15
C ILE A 49 7.34 -28.16 11.63
N PRO A 50 7.35 -26.81 11.59
CA PRO A 50 6.25 -25.91 11.93
C PRO A 50 5.11 -25.95 10.88
N PRO A 51 3.88 -25.53 11.24
CA PRO A 51 2.80 -25.40 10.29
C PRO A 51 3.12 -24.27 9.29
N LYS A 52 2.59 -24.38 8.08
CA LYS A 52 2.58 -23.33 7.07
C LYS A 52 1.15 -22.84 6.93
N CYS A 53 0.89 -21.66 7.45
CA CYS A 53 -0.41 -21.03 7.54
C CYS A 53 -0.54 -19.89 6.52
N TYR A 54 -1.70 -19.72 5.92
CA TYR A 54 -2.03 -18.58 5.07
C TYR A 54 -3.43 -18.06 5.40
N CYS A 55 -3.60 -16.75 5.23
CA CYS A 55 -4.91 -16.11 5.35
C CYS A 55 -5.66 -16.18 4.01
N ALA A 56 -6.88 -16.69 4.02
CA ALA A 56 -7.75 -16.84 2.86
C ALA A 56 -8.84 -15.77 2.78
N ASP A 57 -8.74 -14.73 3.60
CA ASP A 57 -9.64 -13.59 3.52
C ASP A 57 -9.51 -12.89 2.17
N VAL A 58 -10.66 -12.47 1.66
CA VAL A 58 -10.75 -11.66 0.43
C VAL A 58 -11.45 -10.37 0.81
N GLY A 59 -10.78 -9.26 0.55
CA GLY A 59 -11.31 -7.94 0.84
C GLY A 59 -10.98 -6.94 -0.26
N ILE A 60 -11.42 -5.69 -0.10
CA ILE A 60 -10.95 -4.58 -0.94
C ILE A 60 -9.46 -4.31 -0.67
N THR A 61 -8.96 -4.75 0.49
CA THR A 61 -7.58 -4.51 0.97
C THR A 61 -7.06 -5.69 1.73
N CYS A 62 -5.74 -5.76 1.84
CA CYS A 62 -5.09 -6.66 2.80
C CYS A 62 -5.00 -6.02 4.20
N HIS A 63 -4.77 -6.85 5.22
CA HIS A 63 -4.54 -6.39 6.59
C HIS A 63 -3.16 -5.72 6.72
N SER A 64 -3.00 -4.87 7.74
CA SER A 64 -1.81 -4.02 7.93
C SER A 64 -0.47 -4.77 8.02
N ALA A 65 -0.45 -6.00 8.53
CA ALA A 65 0.76 -6.82 8.61
C ALA A 65 1.07 -7.64 7.33
N CYS A 66 0.25 -7.53 6.28
CA CYS A 66 0.48 -8.28 5.05
C CYS A 66 1.64 -7.69 4.27
N LYS A 67 2.69 -8.47 4.04
CA LYS A 67 3.88 -8.07 3.28
C LYS A 67 3.62 -8.10 1.78
N VAL A 68 2.91 -9.13 1.30
CA VAL A 68 2.57 -9.29 -0.12
C VAL A 68 1.05 -9.35 -0.30
N CYS A 69 0.50 -8.24 -0.80
CA CYS A 69 -0.92 -8.10 -1.12
C CYS A 69 -1.12 -8.23 -2.64
N LEU A 70 -1.86 -9.26 -3.08
CA LEU A 70 -2.20 -9.46 -4.48
C LEU A 70 -3.65 -9.02 -4.74
N CYS A 71 -3.86 -8.15 -5.72
CA CYS A 71 -5.17 -7.60 -6.05
C CYS A 71 -5.55 -7.80 -7.52
N ILE A 72 -6.77 -8.30 -7.76
CA ILE A 72 -7.47 -8.27 -9.04
C ILE A 72 -8.76 -7.48 -8.81
N HIS A 73 -8.84 -6.26 -9.33
CA HIS A 73 -9.85 -5.27 -8.93
C HIS A 73 -11.28 -5.87 -8.90
N PRO A 74 -12.05 -5.72 -7.80
CA PRO A 74 -11.74 -5.06 -6.53
C PRO A 74 -11.23 -6.03 -5.42
N GLN A 75 -10.85 -7.26 -5.75
CA GLN A 75 -10.53 -8.30 -4.79
C GLN A 75 -9.03 -8.36 -4.49
N CYS A 76 -8.67 -8.25 -3.22
CA CYS A 76 -7.31 -8.39 -2.70
C CYS A 76 -7.21 -9.59 -1.75
N ARG A 77 -6.06 -10.26 -1.75
CA ARG A 77 -5.72 -11.35 -0.84
C ARG A 77 -4.28 -11.20 -0.36
N CYS A 78 -4.06 -11.51 0.92
CA CYS A 78 -2.71 -11.65 1.44
C CYS A 78 -2.14 -13.02 1.05
N VAL A 79 -0.94 -13.05 0.48
CA VAL A 79 -0.30 -14.31 0.04
C VAL A 79 0.91 -14.69 0.90
N ASP A 80 1.07 -14.01 2.03
CA ASP A 80 2.07 -14.36 3.02
C ASP A 80 1.83 -15.76 3.59
N THR A 81 2.93 -16.44 3.94
CA THR A 81 2.89 -17.68 4.71
C THR A 81 3.55 -17.45 6.07
N THR A 82 2.85 -17.80 7.13
CA THR A 82 3.30 -17.71 8.54
C THR A 82 3.25 -19.10 9.18
N ASP A 83 3.70 -19.22 10.42
CA ASP A 83 3.55 -20.43 11.26
C ASP A 83 2.44 -20.28 12.32
N PHE A 84 1.62 -19.23 12.18
CA PHE A 84 0.48 -18.93 13.04
C PHE A 84 -0.67 -18.32 12.23
N CYS A 85 -1.87 -18.28 12.83
CA CYS A 85 -3.01 -17.54 12.31
C CYS A 85 -3.18 -16.23 13.09
N TYR A 86 -3.47 -15.13 12.40
CA TYR A 86 -3.95 -13.93 13.06
C TYR A 86 -5.31 -14.21 13.72
N GLU A 87 -5.62 -13.43 14.76
CA GLU A 87 -6.94 -13.46 15.38
C GLU A 87 -8.05 -13.04 14.37
N PRO A 88 -9.29 -13.53 14.54
CA PRO A 88 -10.44 -13.06 13.77
C PRO A 88 -10.61 -11.53 13.75
N CYS A 89 -11.25 -10.99 12.72
CA CYS A 89 -11.43 -9.54 12.55
C CYS A 89 -12.58 -8.96 13.37
N ASN A 90 -13.51 -9.78 13.81
CA ASN A 90 -14.61 -9.40 14.70
C ASN A 90 -14.39 -10.04 16.08
N HIS A 91 -13.85 -9.27 17.03
CA HIS A 91 -13.82 -9.59 18.46
C HIS A 91 -14.60 -8.55 19.24
#